data_AF-A0A418VAE4-F1
#
_entry.id   AF-A0A418VAE4-F1
#
_cell.length_a   1.000
_cell.length_b   1.000
_cell.length_c   1.000
_cell.angle_alpha   90.00
_cell.angle_beta   90.00
_cell.angle_gamma   90.00
#
_symmetry.space_group_name_H-M   'P 1'
#
loop_
_entity.id
_entity.type
_entity.pdbx_description
1 polymer ?
#
loop_
_entity_poly.entity_id
_entity_poly.type
_entity_poly.pdbx_seq_one_letter_code
_entity_poly.pdbx_strand_id
1 'polypeptide(L)'
;MAPPVTTILSAARAGARVVRALIAPAQGSAQQPHLGQSVNQFGRDPWLPQSAAQQKLRRGASVTRRGLGLATLMGLSVLGAVVIGTISLLLLIFGVLQGSAAAGWLLAFTLLIGLFGMIWTARRASNLLSPPPAPTVPLADAQAAADGEQGLLTLLHTHERALPASTQGAFRATVIATRDALRVSAGENMLSREAFDARQAAREDLPELMDAYRSVPPTPHSDQQLLEQLSLIEGRMHTVIQQGRAAQERRLSAGRQYLEDKYQPDTEE
;
A
#
# COMPACT_ATOMS: atom_id res chain seq x y z
N MET A 1 -33.52 -49.22 45.06
CA MET A 1 -33.84 -50.52 44.43
C MET A 1 -33.97 -50.27 42.93
N ALA A 2 -33.12 -50.89 42.12
CA ALA A 2 -33.35 -51.07 40.68
C ALA A 2 -33.61 -52.56 40.44
N PRO A 3 -34.49 -52.92 39.49
CA PRO A 3 -34.08 -53.83 38.40
C PRO A 3 -34.81 -53.44 37.05
N PRO A 4 -34.71 -54.20 35.93
CA PRO A 4 -33.88 -53.82 34.78
C PRO A 4 -34.60 -53.97 33.40
N VAL A 5 -33.80 -54.02 32.32
CA VAL A 5 -34.06 -54.55 30.94
C VAL A 5 -34.84 -53.62 29.97
N THR A 6 -34.59 -53.47 28.66
CA THR A 6 -33.80 -54.24 27.67
C THR A 6 -33.49 -53.36 26.45
N THR A 7 -32.31 -53.54 25.88
CA THR A 7 -31.77 -52.95 24.65
C THR A 7 -32.44 -53.53 23.40
N ILE A 8 -32.69 -52.72 22.35
CA ILE A 8 -32.49 -53.19 20.96
C ILE A 8 -31.78 -52.09 20.17
N LEU A 9 -30.53 -52.39 19.83
CA LEU A 9 -29.78 -51.75 18.76
C LEU A 9 -30.44 -52.08 17.42
N SER A 10 -30.67 -51.08 16.58
CA SER A 10 -30.58 -51.26 15.13
C SER A 10 -29.60 -50.24 14.57
N ALA A 11 -28.43 -50.75 14.21
CA ALA A 11 -27.40 -50.03 13.51
C ALA A 11 -27.68 -50.10 12.00
N ALA A 12 -27.88 -48.95 11.37
CA ALA A 12 -27.63 -48.73 9.95
C ALA A 12 -27.08 -47.30 9.83
N ARG A 13 -25.77 -47.09 10.03
CA ARG A 13 -24.67 -47.20 9.05
C ARG A 13 -24.61 -45.97 8.15
N ALA A 14 -23.50 -45.25 8.31
CA ALA A 14 -22.94 -44.17 7.48
C ALA A 14 -23.42 -42.73 7.75
N GLY A 15 -22.56 -41.92 8.39
CA GLY A 15 -22.66 -40.46 8.32
C GLY A 15 -21.95 -39.64 9.40
N ALA A 16 -21.63 -40.21 10.56
CA ALA A 16 -21.19 -39.43 11.74
C ALA A 16 -19.66 -39.19 11.86
N ARG A 17 -18.98 -38.83 10.77
CA ARG A 17 -17.53 -38.49 10.80
C ARG A 17 -17.20 -36.99 10.83
N VAL A 18 -18.20 -36.10 10.85
CA VAL A 18 -17.94 -34.64 10.79
C VAL A 18 -18.07 -33.94 12.15
N VAL A 19 -18.70 -34.55 13.16
CA VAL A 19 -19.04 -33.82 14.40
C VAL A 19 -18.04 -34.04 15.55
N ARG A 20 -17.04 -34.93 15.40
CA ARG A 20 -16.15 -35.34 16.50
C ARG A 20 -14.72 -34.81 16.41
N ALA A 21 -14.48 -33.72 15.67
CA ALA A 21 -13.19 -33.03 15.62
C ALA A 21 -13.09 -31.80 16.54
N LEU A 22 -14.17 -31.44 17.25
CA LEU A 22 -14.25 -30.20 18.03
C LEU A 22 -14.05 -30.36 19.54
N ILE A 23 -13.85 -31.57 20.05
CA ILE A 23 -13.81 -31.77 21.51
C ILE A 23 -12.71 -32.77 21.90
N ALA A 24 -11.65 -32.20 22.45
CA ALA A 24 -10.81 -32.70 23.54
C ALA A 24 -9.37 -33.20 23.22
N PRO A 25 -8.43 -32.95 24.17
CA PRO A 25 -6.98 -32.96 23.97
C PRO A 25 -6.26 -34.16 24.64
N ALA A 26 -5.02 -34.44 24.24
CA ALA A 26 -4.02 -35.22 25.00
C ALA A 26 -2.65 -35.02 24.32
N GLN A 27 -1.70 -34.26 24.87
CA GLN A 27 -0.69 -34.69 25.86
C GLN A 27 -0.08 -36.09 25.61
N GLY A 28 1.16 -36.09 25.09
CA GLY A 28 2.29 -36.76 25.76
C GLY A 28 2.69 -38.18 25.32
N SER A 29 3.95 -38.28 24.87
CA SER A 29 4.88 -39.44 24.91
C SER A 29 4.65 -40.59 23.90
N ALA A 30 5.63 -41.25 23.30
CA ALA A 30 7.09 -41.10 23.15
C ALA A 30 7.58 -42.25 22.22
N GLN A 31 8.51 -41.97 21.29
CA GLN A 31 9.55 -42.87 20.69
C GLN A 31 9.92 -42.35 19.27
N GLN A 32 11.16 -42.15 18.82
CA GLN A 32 12.52 -42.02 19.37
C GLN A 32 13.41 -41.53 18.16
N PRO A 33 14.75 -41.39 18.23
CA PRO A 33 15.45 -40.12 18.10
C PRO A 33 16.20 -39.91 16.77
N HIS A 34 16.23 -38.67 16.28
CA HIS A 34 17.33 -38.19 15.43
C HIS A 34 17.82 -36.83 15.93
N LEU A 35 19.08 -36.83 16.35
CA LEU A 35 19.83 -35.70 16.85
C LEU A 35 19.92 -34.55 15.83
N GLY A 36 19.72 -33.32 16.30
CA GLY A 36 20.44 -32.17 15.75
C GLY A 36 19.65 -30.99 15.18
N GLN A 37 18.37 -30.77 15.52
CA GLN A 37 17.67 -29.56 15.06
C GLN A 37 16.99 -28.77 16.20
N SER A 38 17.67 -27.67 16.51
CA SER A 38 17.27 -26.41 17.16
C SER A 38 15.86 -26.26 17.77
N VAL A 39 15.88 -25.96 19.07
CA VAL A 39 14.80 -25.64 20.03
C VAL A 39 14.08 -24.29 19.75
N ASN A 40 14.04 -23.78 18.51
CA ASN A 40 13.59 -22.40 18.26
C ASN A 40 12.23 -22.25 17.56
N GLN A 41 11.40 -23.29 17.48
CA GLN A 41 10.20 -23.26 16.63
C GLN A 41 8.85 -23.22 17.34
N PHE A 42 8.80 -23.27 18.68
CA PHE A 42 7.55 -23.14 19.43
C PHE A 42 7.63 -21.98 20.43
N GLY A 43 6.83 -20.93 20.21
CA GLY A 43 6.63 -19.83 21.15
C GLY A 43 7.30 -18.51 20.77
N ARG A 44 6.82 -17.84 19.72
CA ARG A 44 7.05 -16.41 19.54
C ARG A 44 5.85 -15.67 20.12
N ASP A 45 6.04 -15.13 21.31
CA ASP A 45 5.06 -14.25 21.96
C ASP A 45 4.90 -12.96 21.11
N PRO A 46 3.71 -12.63 20.59
CA PRO A 46 3.51 -11.42 19.77
C PRO A 46 3.71 -10.11 20.55
N TRP A 47 3.84 -10.19 21.88
CA TRP A 47 3.97 -9.04 22.78
C TRP A 47 5.40 -8.75 23.25
N LEU A 48 6.37 -9.59 22.91
CA LEU A 48 7.77 -9.33 23.26
C LEU A 48 8.40 -8.31 22.30
N PRO A 49 9.00 -7.21 22.80
CA PRO A 49 9.69 -6.25 21.95
C PRO A 49 10.84 -6.96 21.23
N GLN A 50 10.75 -7.00 19.89
CA GLN A 50 11.80 -7.55 19.05
C GLN A 50 13.08 -6.75 19.31
N SER A 51 14.13 -7.41 19.82
CA SER A 51 15.39 -6.76 20.09
C SER A 51 15.91 -6.08 18.82
N ALA A 52 16.39 -4.84 18.95
CA ALA A 52 16.87 -4.01 17.83
C ALA A 52 17.93 -4.71 16.95
N ALA A 53 18.63 -5.71 17.50
CA ALA A 53 19.57 -6.56 16.79
C ALA A 53 18.89 -7.49 15.75
N GLN A 54 17.72 -8.06 16.05
CA GLN A 54 16.98 -8.92 15.11
C GLN A 54 16.34 -8.13 13.95
N GLN A 55 15.92 -6.88 14.20
CA GLN A 55 15.46 -5.97 13.15
C GLN A 55 16.59 -5.54 12.20
N LYS A 56 17.80 -5.30 12.71
CA LYS A 56 18.98 -4.98 11.87
C LYS A 56 19.39 -6.15 10.98
N LEU A 57 19.35 -7.38 11.48
CA LEU A 57 19.66 -8.59 10.69
C LEU A 57 18.62 -8.87 9.59
N ARG A 58 17.33 -8.64 9.84
CA ARG A 58 16.27 -8.77 8.83
C ARG A 58 16.31 -7.65 7.77
N ARG A 59 16.71 -6.43 8.15
CA ARG A 59 17.02 -5.36 7.19
C ARG A 59 18.21 -5.74 6.31
N GLY A 60 19.26 -6.33 6.87
CA GLY A 60 20.39 -6.85 6.08
C GLY A 60 20.00 -7.93 5.07
N ALA A 61 19.20 -8.91 5.49
CA ALA A 61 18.78 -10.03 4.63
C ALA A 61 17.79 -9.65 3.51
N SER A 62 16.97 -8.61 3.72
CA SER A 62 16.05 -8.10 2.69
C SER A 62 16.74 -7.16 1.70
N VAL A 63 17.79 -6.45 2.13
CA VAL A 63 18.64 -5.63 1.26
C VAL A 63 19.51 -6.50 0.35
N THR A 64 20.03 -7.63 0.82
CA THR A 64 20.83 -8.55 -0.02
C THR A 64 20.00 -9.27 -1.08
N ARG A 65 18.75 -9.69 -0.77
CA ARG A 65 17.83 -10.25 -1.78
C ARG A 65 17.38 -9.21 -2.82
N ARG A 66 17.13 -7.96 -2.41
CA ARG A 66 16.79 -6.87 -3.34
C ARG A 66 18.01 -6.41 -4.15
N GLY A 67 19.20 -6.46 -3.58
CA GLY A 67 20.47 -6.18 -4.25
C GLY A 67 20.81 -7.21 -5.32
N LEU A 68 20.48 -8.49 -5.13
CA LEU A 68 20.69 -9.53 -6.14
C LEU A 68 19.78 -9.34 -7.37
N GLY A 69 18.52 -8.94 -7.15
CA GLY A 69 17.59 -8.60 -8.24
C GLY A 69 18.02 -7.36 -9.03
N LEU A 70 18.65 -6.40 -8.34
CA LEU A 70 19.18 -5.19 -8.96
C LEU A 70 20.50 -5.46 -9.70
N ALA A 71 21.37 -6.32 -9.17
CA ALA A 71 22.60 -6.76 -9.82
C ALA A 71 22.33 -7.61 -11.07
N THR A 72 21.28 -8.45 -11.06
CA THR A 72 20.86 -9.22 -12.24
C THR A 72 20.26 -8.31 -13.32
N LEU A 73 19.44 -7.32 -12.95
CA LEU A 73 18.95 -6.30 -13.90
C LEU A 73 20.10 -5.43 -14.45
N MET A 74 21.06 -5.06 -13.61
CA MET A 74 22.24 -4.29 -14.03
C MET A 74 23.14 -5.13 -14.95
N GLY A 75 23.34 -6.41 -14.63
CA GLY A 75 24.06 -7.36 -15.48
C GLY A 75 23.37 -7.57 -16.83
N LEU A 76 22.04 -7.72 -16.85
CA LEU A 76 21.27 -7.86 -18.09
C LEU A 76 21.27 -6.57 -18.93
N SER A 77 21.26 -5.40 -18.26
CA SER A 77 21.39 -4.09 -18.91
C SER A 77 22.78 -3.89 -19.52
N VAL A 78 23.85 -4.27 -18.82
CA VAL A 78 25.22 -4.22 -19.33
C VAL A 78 25.38 -5.19 -20.50
N LEU A 79 24.81 -6.39 -20.40
CA LEU A 79 24.83 -7.37 -21.48
C LEU A 79 24.10 -6.84 -22.73
N GLY A 80 22.92 -6.23 -22.55
CA GLY A 80 22.18 -5.58 -23.63
C GLY A 80 22.96 -4.42 -24.26
N ALA A 81 23.63 -3.60 -23.45
CA ALA A 81 24.48 -2.52 -23.93
C ALA A 81 25.71 -3.02 -24.71
N VAL A 82 26.32 -4.13 -24.29
CA VAL A 82 27.44 -4.76 -25.01
C VAL A 82 26.98 -5.35 -26.35
N VAL A 83 25.81 -6.01 -26.39
CA VAL A 83 25.26 -6.54 -27.65
C VAL A 83 24.90 -5.41 -28.63
N ILE A 84 24.23 -4.36 -28.15
CA ILE A 84 23.89 -3.19 -28.99
C ILE A 84 25.16 -2.44 -29.42
N GLY A 85 26.14 -2.31 -28.52
CA GLY A 85 27.43 -1.67 -28.80
C GLY A 85 28.26 -2.45 -29.82
N THR A 86 28.31 -3.77 -29.72
CA THR A 86 29.03 -4.64 -30.68
C THR A 86 28.35 -4.65 -32.04
N ILE A 87 27.01 -4.70 -32.11
CA ILE A 87 26.26 -4.57 -33.37
C ILE A 87 26.48 -3.18 -33.98
N SER A 88 26.47 -2.11 -33.17
CA SER A 88 26.73 -0.74 -33.63
C SER A 88 28.17 -0.57 -34.13
N LEU A 89 29.15 -1.23 -33.50
CA LEU A 89 30.54 -1.25 -33.94
C LEU A 89 30.71 -2.01 -35.26
N LEU A 90 30.03 -3.14 -35.42
CA LEU A 90 29.98 -3.89 -36.69
C LEU A 90 29.36 -3.04 -37.82
N LEU A 91 28.26 -2.33 -37.53
CA LEU A 91 27.64 -1.39 -38.46
C LEU A 91 28.53 -0.18 -38.76
N LEU A 92 29.32 0.29 -37.79
CA LEU A 92 30.30 1.37 -37.98
C LEU A 92 31.42 0.91 -38.91
N ILE A 93 32.01 -0.27 -38.66
CA ILE A 93 33.10 -0.82 -39.47
C ILE A 93 32.62 -1.06 -40.91
N PHE A 94 31.43 -1.64 -41.11
CA PHE A 94 30.87 -1.87 -42.44
C PHE A 94 30.35 -0.58 -43.12
N GLY A 95 29.79 0.37 -42.34
CA GLY A 95 29.18 1.59 -42.86
C GLY A 95 30.18 2.68 -43.24
N VAL A 96 31.29 2.80 -42.52
CA VAL A 96 32.37 3.77 -42.82
C VAL A 96 33.08 3.41 -44.13
N LEU A 97 33.22 2.11 -44.43
CA LEU A 97 33.82 1.65 -45.69
C LEU A 97 32.98 1.98 -46.94
N GLN A 98 31.67 2.22 -46.81
CA GLN A 98 30.77 2.51 -47.94
C GLN A 98 30.37 3.99 -48.08
N GLY A 99 30.80 4.89 -47.18
CA GLY A 99 30.49 6.33 -47.29
C GLY A 99 28.99 6.67 -47.25
N SER A 100 28.18 5.81 -46.62
CA SER A 100 26.72 5.91 -46.67
C SER A 100 26.16 6.86 -45.62
N ALA A 101 25.42 7.89 -46.06
CA ALA A 101 24.68 8.80 -45.18
C ALA A 101 23.69 8.07 -44.26
N ALA A 102 23.16 6.92 -44.69
CA ALA A 102 22.26 6.09 -43.88
C ALA A 102 22.95 5.52 -42.64
N ALA A 103 24.28 5.27 -42.70
CA ALA A 103 25.05 4.82 -41.54
C ALA A 103 25.16 5.93 -40.47
N GLY A 104 25.25 7.20 -40.89
CA GLY A 104 25.22 8.35 -39.98
C GLY A 104 23.88 8.50 -39.24
N TRP A 105 22.77 8.30 -39.94
CA TRP A 105 21.43 8.33 -39.34
C TRP A 105 21.20 7.17 -38.36
N LEU A 106 21.66 5.96 -38.72
CA LEU A 106 21.60 4.82 -37.82
C LEU A 106 22.43 5.06 -36.55
N LEU A 107 23.60 5.69 -36.66
CA LEU A 107 24.44 6.05 -35.52
C LEU A 107 23.78 7.12 -34.63
N ALA A 108 23.21 8.16 -35.23
CA ALA A 108 22.46 9.17 -34.48
C ALA A 108 21.27 8.55 -33.73
N PHE A 109 20.56 7.60 -34.36
CA PHE A 109 19.42 6.93 -33.76
C PHE A 109 19.83 5.98 -32.63
N THR A 110 20.91 5.22 -32.78
CA THR A 110 21.43 4.36 -31.70
C THR A 110 21.96 5.19 -30.54
N LEU A 111 22.61 6.33 -30.81
CA LEU A 111 23.03 7.28 -29.77
C LEU A 111 21.83 7.84 -29.00
N LEU A 112 20.74 8.19 -29.70
CA LEU A 112 19.52 8.72 -29.10
C LEU A 112 18.81 7.67 -28.24
N ILE A 113 18.72 6.42 -28.72
CA ILE A 113 18.19 5.30 -27.93
C ILE A 113 19.06 5.03 -26.69
N GLY A 114 20.39 5.07 -26.83
CA GLY A 114 21.31 4.91 -25.71
C GLY A 114 21.13 6.01 -24.65
N LEU A 115 21.04 7.26 -25.08
CA LEU A 115 20.81 8.41 -24.20
C LEU A 115 19.43 8.31 -23.51
N PHE A 116 18.40 7.88 -24.24
CA PHE A 116 17.07 7.66 -23.68
C PHE A 116 17.06 6.55 -22.62
N GLY A 117 17.74 5.43 -22.89
CA GLY A 117 17.93 4.36 -21.92
C GLY A 117 18.69 4.82 -20.67
N MET A 118 19.73 5.64 -20.84
CA MET A 118 20.50 6.21 -19.73
C MET A 118 19.67 7.17 -18.88
N ILE A 119 18.88 8.05 -19.48
CA ILE A 119 17.99 8.96 -18.76
C ILE A 119 16.89 8.18 -18.02
N TRP A 120 16.31 7.16 -18.66
CA TRP A 120 15.26 6.35 -18.06
C TRP A 120 15.77 5.54 -16.86
N THR A 121 16.95 4.94 -16.98
CA THR A 121 17.61 4.23 -15.87
C THR A 121 18.06 5.17 -14.76
N ALA A 122 18.58 6.35 -15.09
CA ALA A 122 18.95 7.38 -14.11
C ALA A 122 17.73 7.86 -13.30
N ARG A 123 16.59 8.11 -13.96
CA ARG A 123 15.32 8.47 -13.28
C ARG A 123 14.81 7.33 -12.39
N ARG A 124 14.97 6.08 -12.85
CA ARG A 124 14.56 4.91 -12.05
C ARG A 124 15.49 4.69 -10.85
N ALA A 125 16.79 4.93 -11.00
CA ALA A 125 17.77 4.88 -9.93
C ALA A 125 17.58 6.03 -8.93
N SER A 126 17.29 7.25 -9.40
CA SER A 126 17.01 8.40 -8.51
C SER A 126 15.76 8.17 -7.67
N ASN A 127 14.73 7.52 -8.24
CA ASN A 127 13.53 7.14 -7.49
C ASN A 127 13.80 6.05 -6.43
N LEU A 128 14.85 5.25 -6.59
CA LEU A 128 15.28 4.24 -5.61
C LEU A 128 16.26 4.83 -4.57
N LEU A 129 17.02 5.85 -4.95
CA LEU A 129 18.01 6.55 -4.12
C LEU A 129 17.43 7.74 -3.38
N SER A 130 16.23 8.19 -3.72
CA SER A 130 15.46 9.19 -2.98
C SER A 130 14.55 8.46 -2.00
N PRO A 131 14.99 8.12 -0.79
CA PRO A 131 14.07 7.69 0.24
C PRO A 131 13.09 8.86 0.47
N PRO A 132 11.77 8.68 0.32
CA PRO A 132 10.84 9.64 0.91
C PRO A 132 11.23 9.79 2.38
N PRO A 133 11.20 11.00 2.96
CA PRO A 133 11.41 11.16 4.40
C PRO A 133 10.41 10.21 5.06
N ALA A 134 10.89 9.26 5.85
CA ALA A 134 10.04 8.26 6.45
C ALA A 134 9.26 8.90 7.61
N PRO A 135 7.96 9.23 7.48
CA PRO A 135 7.13 9.24 8.66
C PRO A 135 6.95 7.78 9.07
N THR A 136 6.95 7.53 10.36
CA THR A 136 6.70 6.23 11.00
C THR A 136 5.25 5.77 10.85
N VAL A 137 4.64 5.99 9.69
CA VAL A 137 3.32 5.47 9.33
C VAL A 137 3.54 4.05 8.78
N PRO A 138 2.71 3.06 9.13
CA PRO A 138 2.77 1.75 8.49
C PRO A 138 2.73 1.94 6.98
N LEU A 139 3.74 1.45 6.24
CA LEU A 139 3.85 1.66 4.79
C LEU A 139 2.57 1.29 4.03
N ALA A 140 1.80 0.32 4.53
CA ALA A 140 0.52 -0.09 3.95
C ALA A 140 -0.56 1.00 4.05
N ASP A 141 -0.58 1.77 5.13
CA ASP A 141 -1.58 2.81 5.39
C ASP A 141 -1.30 4.09 4.59
N ALA A 142 -0.03 4.46 4.47
CA ALA A 142 0.40 5.56 3.62
C ALA A 142 0.19 5.25 2.12
N GLN A 143 0.49 4.01 1.70
CA GLN A 143 0.22 3.55 0.33
C GLN A 143 -1.29 3.53 0.05
N ALA A 144 -2.11 3.03 0.98
CA ALA A 144 -3.56 2.97 0.81
C ALA A 144 -4.21 4.36 0.67
N ALA A 145 -3.70 5.37 1.38
CA ALA A 145 -4.12 6.76 1.24
C ALA A 145 -3.70 7.36 -0.11
N ALA A 146 -2.48 7.08 -0.57
CA ALA A 146 -1.99 7.52 -1.89
C ALA A 146 -2.80 6.89 -3.04
N ASP A 147 -3.10 5.59 -2.96
CA ASP A 147 -3.93 4.89 -3.93
C ASP A 147 -5.36 5.45 -3.94
N GLY A 148 -5.91 5.77 -2.76
CA GLY A 148 -7.22 6.43 -2.64
C GLY A 148 -7.24 7.83 -3.25
N GLU A 149 -6.18 8.62 -3.07
CA GLU A 149 -6.04 9.95 -3.67
C GLU A 149 -5.98 9.87 -5.22
N GLN A 150 -5.24 8.91 -5.77
CA GLN A 150 -5.21 8.69 -7.22
C GLN A 150 -6.56 8.26 -7.79
N GLY A 151 -7.30 7.41 -7.05
CA GLY A 151 -8.67 7.03 -7.39
C GLY A 151 -9.59 8.24 -7.45
N LEU A 152 -9.54 9.11 -6.44
CA LEU A 152 -10.33 10.34 -6.38
C LEU A 152 -10.02 11.30 -7.53
N LEU A 153 -8.74 11.46 -7.89
CA LEU A 153 -8.36 12.31 -9.03
C LEU A 153 -8.89 11.74 -10.35
N THR A 154 -8.80 10.42 -10.53
CA THR A 154 -9.34 9.74 -11.72
C THR A 154 -10.85 9.94 -11.80
N LEU A 155 -11.56 9.69 -10.69
CA LEU A 155 -12.99 9.89 -10.56
C LEU A 155 -13.41 11.34 -10.84
N LEU A 156 -12.66 12.32 -10.34
CA LEU A 156 -12.91 13.72 -10.65
C LEU A 156 -12.82 13.98 -12.16
N HIS A 157 -11.73 13.59 -12.81
CA HIS A 157 -11.55 13.81 -14.25
C HIS A 157 -12.62 13.10 -15.09
N THR A 158 -13.06 11.92 -14.68
CA THR A 158 -14.06 11.12 -15.40
C THR A 158 -15.48 11.67 -15.26
N HIS A 159 -15.84 12.26 -14.11
CA HIS A 159 -17.22 12.66 -13.81
C HIS A 159 -17.46 14.17 -13.88
N GLU A 160 -16.43 14.99 -13.75
CA GLU A 160 -16.53 16.45 -13.70
C GLU A 160 -17.20 17.08 -14.93
N ARG A 161 -16.98 16.52 -16.13
CA ARG A 161 -17.57 17.04 -17.38
C ARG A 161 -18.96 16.48 -17.69
N ALA A 162 -19.35 15.39 -17.03
CA ALA A 162 -20.63 14.72 -17.25
C ALA A 162 -21.75 15.27 -16.35
N LEU A 163 -21.39 16.02 -15.30
CA LEU A 163 -22.33 16.56 -14.32
C LEU A 163 -22.87 17.94 -14.74
N PRO A 164 -24.15 18.24 -14.45
CA PRO A 164 -24.69 19.59 -14.52
C PRO A 164 -23.88 20.60 -13.69
N ALA A 165 -23.86 21.87 -14.10
CA ALA A 165 -23.08 22.91 -13.42
C ALA A 165 -23.46 23.10 -11.93
N SER A 166 -24.71 22.85 -11.57
CA SER A 166 -25.22 22.91 -10.19
C SER A 166 -24.62 21.84 -9.28
N THR A 167 -24.44 20.61 -9.77
CA THR A 167 -23.92 19.47 -8.99
C THR A 167 -22.40 19.34 -9.09
N GLN A 168 -21.80 19.87 -10.16
CA GLN A 168 -20.36 19.88 -10.38
C GLN A 168 -19.59 20.58 -9.24
N GLY A 169 -20.10 21.71 -8.74
CA GLY A 169 -19.48 22.46 -7.65
C GLY A 169 -19.44 21.66 -6.33
N ALA A 170 -20.58 21.08 -5.95
CA ALA A 170 -20.70 20.24 -4.77
C ALA A 170 -19.79 19.00 -4.87
N PHE A 171 -19.81 18.32 -6.01
CA PHE A 171 -18.96 17.15 -6.25
C PHE A 171 -17.46 17.46 -6.08
N ARG A 172 -17.00 18.58 -6.66
CA ARG A 172 -15.60 19.05 -6.46
C ARG A 172 -15.29 19.31 -5.00
N ALA A 173 -16.19 19.98 -4.28
CA ALA A 173 -16.02 20.27 -2.86
C ALA A 173 -15.90 18.99 -2.04
N THR A 174 -16.79 18.02 -2.27
CA THR A 174 -16.76 16.71 -1.59
C THR A 174 -15.48 15.93 -1.90
N VAL A 175 -15.00 15.91 -3.15
CA VAL A 175 -13.73 15.26 -3.53
C VAL A 175 -12.54 15.90 -2.82
N ILE A 176 -12.51 17.24 -2.75
CA ILE A 176 -11.45 17.98 -2.05
C ILE A 176 -11.49 17.67 -0.54
N ALA A 177 -12.67 17.71 0.08
CA ALA A 177 -12.84 17.37 1.49
C ALA A 177 -12.40 15.93 1.78
N THR A 178 -12.74 14.98 0.92
CA THR A 178 -12.34 13.57 1.07
C THR A 178 -10.82 13.39 0.93
N ARG A 179 -10.20 14.05 -0.04
CA ARG A 179 -8.73 14.06 -0.19
C ARG A 179 -8.05 14.65 1.05
N ASP A 180 -8.55 15.76 1.55
CA ASP A 180 -7.96 16.44 2.70
C ASP A 180 -8.14 15.60 3.99
N ALA A 181 -9.28 14.91 4.13
CA ALA A 181 -9.51 13.93 5.19
C ALA A 181 -8.54 12.73 5.12
N LEU A 182 -8.30 12.19 3.92
CA LEU A 182 -7.31 11.13 3.70
C LEU A 182 -5.90 11.58 4.12
N ARG A 183 -5.49 12.80 3.75
CA ARG A 183 -4.16 13.33 4.09
C ARG A 183 -3.98 13.55 5.58
N VAL A 184 -4.99 14.10 6.25
CA VAL A 184 -4.95 14.35 7.70
C VAL A 184 -4.92 13.04 8.48
N SER A 185 -5.71 12.05 8.06
CA SER A 185 -5.80 10.74 8.72
C SER A 185 -4.59 9.83 8.43
N ALA A 186 -3.90 10.00 7.30
CA ALA A 186 -2.70 9.24 6.96
C ALA A 186 -1.52 9.48 7.92
N GLY A 187 -1.50 10.60 8.64
CA GLY A 187 -0.46 10.91 9.64
C GLY A 187 -0.67 10.24 11.01
N GLU A 188 -1.72 9.42 11.16
CA GLU A 188 -2.00 8.72 12.41
C GLU A 188 -1.36 7.33 12.43
N ASN A 189 -0.59 7.03 13.48
CA ASN A 189 0.12 5.75 13.63
C ASN A 189 -0.80 4.57 13.98
N MET A 190 -2.11 4.79 14.14
CA MET A 190 -3.11 3.79 14.46
C MET A 190 -4.23 3.83 13.42
N LEU A 191 -4.79 2.66 13.10
CA LEU A 191 -6.03 2.54 12.33
C LEU A 191 -7.16 3.18 13.15
N SER A 192 -7.38 4.46 12.92
CA SER A 192 -8.49 5.22 13.49
C SER A 192 -9.75 5.02 12.67
N ARG A 193 -10.91 5.19 13.31
CA ARG A 193 -12.21 5.14 12.63
C ARG A 193 -12.27 6.19 11.53
N GLU A 194 -11.68 7.34 11.79
CA GLU A 194 -11.58 8.48 10.89
C GLU A 194 -10.78 8.13 9.62
N ALA A 195 -9.67 7.40 9.76
CA ALA A 195 -8.90 6.90 8.63
C ALA A 195 -9.67 5.85 7.81
N PHE A 196 -10.48 5.01 8.46
CA PHE A 196 -11.35 4.06 7.78
C PHE A 196 -12.44 4.78 6.99
N ASP A 197 -13.19 5.69 7.64
CA ASP A 197 -14.27 6.45 7.02
C ASP A 197 -13.77 7.25 5.80
N ALA A 198 -12.59 7.89 5.90
CA ALA A 198 -12.01 8.63 4.77
C ALA A 198 -11.61 7.73 3.60
N ARG A 199 -11.12 6.51 3.88
CA ARG A 199 -10.78 5.52 2.84
C ARG A 199 -12.01 4.91 2.21
N GLN A 200 -13.03 4.61 3.00
CA GLN A 200 -14.29 4.07 2.52
C GLN A 200 -14.98 5.09 1.60
N ALA A 201 -15.08 6.35 2.05
CA ALA A 201 -15.65 7.42 1.23
C ALA A 201 -14.94 7.58 -0.12
N ALA A 202 -13.60 7.45 -0.13
CA ALA A 202 -12.80 7.59 -1.35
C ALA A 202 -12.88 6.38 -2.30
N ARG A 203 -13.04 5.17 -1.78
CA ARG A 203 -12.96 3.92 -2.56
C ARG A 203 -14.31 3.34 -2.94
N GLU A 204 -15.33 3.58 -2.13
CA GLU A 204 -16.63 2.93 -2.24
C GLU A 204 -17.72 4.00 -2.38
N ASP A 205 -17.95 4.83 -1.37
CA ASP A 205 -19.13 5.70 -1.32
C ASP A 205 -19.21 6.70 -2.48
N LEU A 206 -18.12 7.42 -2.79
CA LEU A 206 -18.10 8.39 -3.89
C LEU A 206 -18.22 7.72 -5.28
N PRO A 207 -17.42 6.68 -5.62
CA PRO A 207 -17.62 5.91 -6.85
C PRO A 207 -19.03 5.34 -7.00
N GLU A 208 -19.55 4.69 -5.96
CA GLU A 208 -20.87 4.07 -5.97
C GLU A 208 -21.98 5.11 -6.15
N LEU A 209 -21.89 6.25 -5.48
CA LEU A 209 -22.81 7.38 -5.65
C LEU A 209 -22.82 7.88 -7.11
N MET A 210 -21.64 7.99 -7.72
CA MET A 210 -21.51 8.44 -9.10
C MET A 210 -22.06 7.42 -10.11
N ASP A 211 -21.83 6.13 -9.86
CA ASP A 211 -22.34 5.05 -10.70
C ASP A 211 -23.86 4.93 -10.56
N ALA A 212 -24.40 5.05 -9.34
CA ALA A 212 -25.83 5.08 -9.07
C ALA A 212 -26.51 6.27 -9.78
N TYR A 213 -25.95 7.48 -9.68
CA TYR A 213 -26.49 8.65 -10.36
C TYR A 213 -26.52 8.49 -11.88
N ARG A 214 -25.48 7.88 -12.48
CA ARG A 214 -25.43 7.59 -13.93
C ARG A 214 -26.41 6.51 -14.38
N SER A 215 -26.78 5.61 -13.50
CA SER A 215 -27.72 4.52 -13.81
C SER A 215 -29.18 5.00 -13.92
N VAL A 216 -29.47 6.22 -13.44
CA VAL A 216 -30.79 6.83 -13.42
C VAL A 216 -30.88 7.92 -14.49
N PRO A 217 -32.04 8.12 -15.16
CA PRO A 217 -32.21 9.23 -16.09
C PRO A 217 -31.96 10.60 -15.42
N PRO A 218 -31.30 11.55 -16.11
CA PRO A 218 -31.02 12.87 -15.57
C PRO A 218 -32.33 13.65 -15.40
N THR A 219 -32.73 13.85 -14.15
CA THR A 219 -33.93 14.60 -13.77
C THR A 219 -33.58 15.60 -12.65
N PRO A 220 -34.32 16.70 -12.50
CA PRO A 220 -34.09 17.63 -11.39
C PRO A 220 -34.16 16.96 -10.01
N HIS A 221 -34.95 15.88 -9.88
CA HIS A 221 -35.05 15.12 -8.65
C HIS A 221 -33.80 14.28 -8.35
N SER A 222 -33.23 13.60 -9.36
CA SER A 222 -31.96 12.87 -9.21
C SER A 222 -30.81 13.81 -8.87
N ASP A 223 -30.81 15.03 -9.43
CA ASP A 223 -29.80 16.04 -9.14
C ASP A 223 -29.87 16.52 -7.69
N GLN A 224 -31.07 16.71 -7.15
CA GLN A 224 -31.28 17.07 -5.74
C GLN A 224 -30.84 15.95 -4.80
N GLN A 225 -31.20 14.70 -5.08
CA GLN A 225 -30.76 13.56 -4.28
C GLN A 225 -29.24 13.41 -4.28
N LEU A 226 -28.60 13.65 -5.43
CA LEU A 226 -27.14 13.65 -5.52
C LEU A 226 -26.52 14.74 -4.63
N LEU A 227 -27.06 15.96 -4.68
CA LEU A 227 -26.57 17.07 -3.84
C LEU A 227 -26.71 16.77 -2.35
N GLU A 228 -27.85 16.21 -1.93
CA GLU A 228 -28.07 15.81 -0.55
C GLU A 228 -27.02 14.79 -0.09
N GLN A 229 -26.78 13.74 -0.89
CA GLN A 229 -25.81 12.69 -0.55
C GLN A 229 -24.37 13.21 -0.53
N LEU A 230 -23.99 14.05 -1.51
CA LEU A 230 -22.69 14.71 -1.52
C LEU A 230 -22.48 15.58 -0.26
N SER A 231 -23.51 16.30 0.18
CA SER A 231 -23.45 17.14 1.39
C SER A 231 -23.25 16.32 2.67
N LEU A 232 -23.83 15.12 2.75
CA LEU A 232 -23.64 14.21 3.89
C LEU A 232 -22.20 13.69 3.96
N ILE A 233 -21.64 13.26 2.82
CA ILE A 233 -20.25 12.81 2.72
C ILE A 233 -19.31 13.95 3.06
N GLU A 234 -19.52 15.14 2.48
CA GLU A 234 -18.72 16.33 2.73
C GLU A 234 -18.73 16.72 4.21
N GLY A 235 -19.90 16.74 4.85
CA GLY A 235 -20.03 17.05 6.28
C GLY A 235 -19.28 16.05 7.17
N ARG A 236 -19.32 14.75 6.84
CA ARG A 236 -18.55 13.73 7.56
C ARG A 236 -17.04 13.94 7.38
N MET A 237 -16.58 14.19 6.16
CA MET A 237 -15.16 14.43 5.86
C MET A 237 -14.63 15.68 6.56
N HIS A 238 -15.42 16.76 6.64
CA HIS A 238 -15.06 17.94 7.44
C HIS A 238 -14.90 17.62 8.92
N THR A 239 -15.77 16.78 9.48
CA THR A 239 -15.64 16.32 10.86
C THR A 239 -14.33 15.55 11.07
N VAL A 240 -14.00 14.64 10.16
CA VAL A 240 -12.73 13.88 10.17
C VAL A 240 -11.53 14.82 10.12
N ILE A 241 -11.55 15.82 9.23
CA ILE A 241 -10.48 16.83 9.12
C ILE A 241 -10.30 17.58 10.44
N GLN A 242 -11.39 18.06 11.05
CA GLN A 242 -11.31 18.81 12.31
C GLN A 242 -10.74 17.95 13.45
N GLN A 243 -11.22 16.71 13.58
CA GLN A 243 -10.75 15.77 14.60
C GLN A 243 -9.27 15.44 14.42
N GLY A 244 -8.84 15.16 13.19
CA GLY A 244 -7.45 14.85 12.89
C GLY A 244 -6.52 16.06 13.09
N ARG A 245 -6.95 17.29 12.74
CA ARG A 245 -6.18 18.51 13.04
C ARG A 245 -6.03 18.73 14.53
N ALA A 246 -7.11 18.59 15.31
CA ALA A 246 -7.05 18.68 16.77
C ALA A 246 -6.15 17.60 17.40
N ALA A 247 -6.09 16.40 16.81
CA ALA A 247 -5.15 15.36 17.24
C ALA A 247 -3.69 15.72 16.92
N GLN A 248 -3.42 16.27 15.73
CA GLN A 248 -2.09 16.72 15.33
C GLN A 248 -1.59 17.88 16.21
N GLU A 249 -2.43 18.87 16.49
CA GLU A 249 -2.10 19.99 17.39
C GLU A 249 -1.74 19.51 18.79
N ARG A 250 -2.51 18.58 19.36
CA ARG A 250 -2.20 17.96 20.67
C ARG A 250 -0.87 17.22 20.68
N ARG A 251 -0.51 16.54 19.57
CA ARG A 251 0.80 15.88 19.45
C ARG A 251 1.94 16.88 19.35
N LEU A 252 1.75 17.98 18.60
CA LEU A 252 2.74 19.04 18.49
C LEU A 252 2.96 19.76 19.82
N SER A 253 1.89 20.05 20.57
CA SER A 253 1.99 20.67 21.88
C SER A 253 2.68 19.75 22.90
N ALA A 254 2.33 18.45 22.93
CA ALA A 254 2.99 17.48 23.77
C ALA A 254 4.47 17.28 23.40
N GLY A 255 4.79 17.29 22.10
CA GLY A 255 6.15 17.24 21.60
C GLY A 255 6.97 18.46 22.01
N ARG A 256 6.40 19.67 21.92
CA ARG A 256 7.02 20.89 22.43
C ARG A 256 7.31 20.77 23.93
N GLN A 257 6.31 20.41 24.74
CA GLN A 257 6.46 20.33 26.19
C GLN A 257 7.54 19.31 26.60
N TYR A 258 7.60 18.16 25.92
CA TYR A 258 8.67 17.17 26.14
C TYR A 258 10.06 17.70 25.75
N LEU A 259 10.17 18.48 24.66
CA LEU A 259 11.45 19.08 24.27
C LEU A 259 11.87 20.18 25.24
N GLU A 260 10.92 20.99 25.73
CA GLU A 260 11.16 21.99 26.77
C GLU A 260 11.67 21.31 28.04
N ASP A 261 10.96 20.33 28.57
CA ASP A 261 11.38 19.54 29.75
C ASP A 261 12.76 18.88 29.58
N LYS A 262 13.07 18.39 28.38
CA LYS A 262 14.33 17.66 28.11
C LYS A 262 15.54 18.56 27.88
N TYR A 263 15.37 19.72 27.28
CA TYR A 263 16.47 20.58 26.81
C TYR A 263 16.56 21.90 27.56
N GLN A 264 15.58 22.25 28.39
CA GLN A 264 15.67 23.38 29.29
C GLN A 264 16.37 22.89 30.56
N PRO A 265 17.61 23.34 30.83
CA PRO A 265 18.31 22.92 32.04
C PRO A 265 17.48 23.37 33.24
N ASP A 266 17.24 22.46 34.19
CA ASP A 266 16.75 22.82 35.51
C ASP A 266 17.64 23.95 36.00
N THR A 267 17.06 25.14 36.08
CA THR A 267 17.74 26.27 36.69
C THR A 267 17.60 26.02 38.18
N GLU A 268 18.35 25.03 38.68
CA GLU A 268 18.52 24.80 40.11
C GLU A 268 19.29 26.02 40.65
N GLU A 269 18.55 26.91 41.32
CA GLU A 269 19.09 27.87 42.29
C GLU A 269 19.59 27.15 43.55
#